data_AF-A0A8T0BUT1-F1
#
_entry.id   AF-A0A8T0BUT1-F1
#
_cell.length_a   1.000
_cell.length_b   1.000
_cell.length_c   1.000
_cell.angle_alpha   90.00
_cell.angle_beta   90.00
_cell.angle_gamma   90.00
#
_symmetry.space_group_name_H-M   'P 1'
#
loop_
_entity.id
_entity.type
_entity.pdbx_description
1 polymer ?
#
loop_
_entity_poly.entity_id
_entity_poly.type
_entity_poly.pdbx_seq_one_letter_code
_entity_poly.pdbx_strand_id
1 'polypeptide(L)'
;MWGFITDFFTYETTKSVVVKSWTIGIINRLVQLLIISYFVGWVFLYEKAYQERDTAIESSVMTKVKGFGEHHNKTMDVADFVTPSQGASVFCIITKLIITENQVQGLCPESEGKFKCEHDDNCTNLMSKPGSNGLLTGKCVNYIGSAKTCQIRGWCPAEIDDVPITPMMEVENFTIFIKNSIRFPRFNFTKGNFLPNIKSSYIKKCKFDFEQNSYCPIFRVGDVIRYSHQNFTTLANKGGVIGIKIAWVCDLDKSEDDCKPAYSFTRLDAMSEKSSVSPGYNFRFAKYFKMENGTEYRTLLKAVAIRFDVMVNGDAGKFNMIPTLINMVAAFTSVGVGAVLCDIILLNFLKGADQYKARKFEEVSDAQLEKSPSYSSSMYRTRDHSQLSVRPEDKFSNDSGAFSIGQYG
;
A
#
# COMPACT_ATOMS: atom_id res chain seq x y z
N MET A 1 -1.51 60.66 -27.59
CA MET A 1 -0.39 59.99 -26.90
C MET A 1 -0.51 60.10 -25.37
N TRP A 2 -0.78 61.29 -24.82
CA TRP A 2 -0.91 61.50 -23.37
C TRP A 2 -2.11 60.78 -22.72
N GLY A 3 -3.26 60.72 -23.40
CA GLY A 3 -4.44 59.95 -22.94
C GLY A 3 -4.18 58.44 -22.82
N PHE A 4 -3.43 57.87 -23.76
CA PHE A 4 -3.11 56.44 -23.76
C PHE A 4 -2.15 56.05 -22.62
N ILE A 5 -1.23 56.96 -22.26
CA ILE A 5 -0.29 56.76 -21.14
C ILE A 5 -1.01 56.88 -19.79
N THR A 6 -1.98 57.78 -19.68
CA THR A 6 -2.75 57.97 -18.45
C THR A 6 -3.70 56.80 -18.21
N ASP A 7 -4.36 56.28 -19.25
CA ASP A 7 -5.16 55.05 -19.18
C ASP A 7 -4.30 53.80 -18.89
N PHE A 8 -3.03 53.75 -19.34
CA PHE A 8 -2.13 52.64 -19.02
C PHE A 8 -1.70 52.62 -17.55
N PHE A 9 -1.66 53.78 -16.89
CA PHE A 9 -1.31 53.93 -15.47
C PHE A 9 -2.54 54.12 -14.56
N THR A 10 -3.71 53.60 -14.94
CA THR A 10 -4.88 53.55 -14.04
C THR A 10 -4.85 52.30 -13.17
N TYR A 11 -5.13 52.47 -11.87
CA TYR A 11 -5.32 51.37 -10.91
C TYR A 11 -6.76 51.40 -10.38
N GLU A 12 -7.54 50.38 -10.69
CA GLU A 12 -8.91 50.25 -10.21
C GLU A 12 -8.95 49.61 -8.82
N THR A 13 -9.79 50.16 -7.95
CA THR A 13 -10.04 49.62 -6.61
C THR A 13 -11.52 49.72 -6.27
N THR A 14 -12.04 48.74 -5.56
CA THR A 14 -13.46 48.70 -5.19
C THR A 14 -13.76 49.70 -4.08
N LYS A 15 -14.81 50.51 -4.25
CA LYS A 15 -15.35 51.36 -3.17
C LYS A 15 -15.92 50.46 -2.07
N SER A 16 -15.43 50.61 -0.84
CA SER A 16 -15.84 49.78 0.30
C SER A 16 -16.64 50.56 1.33
N VAL A 17 -17.57 49.87 2.01
CA VAL A 17 -18.37 50.44 3.12
C VAL A 17 -17.74 50.01 4.44
N VAL A 18 -17.28 50.98 5.25
CA VAL A 18 -16.70 50.70 6.56
C VAL A 18 -17.77 50.80 7.64
N VAL A 19 -18.21 49.65 8.17
CA VAL A 19 -19.20 49.58 9.24
C VAL A 19 -18.52 49.63 10.61
N LYS A 20 -18.82 50.66 11.41
CA LYS A 20 -18.31 50.82 12.78
C LYS A 20 -19.31 50.29 13.82
N SER A 21 -19.53 48.97 13.84
CA SER A 21 -20.37 48.30 14.83
C SER A 21 -19.54 47.32 15.66
N TRP A 22 -19.64 47.41 16.99
CA TRP A 22 -18.83 46.57 17.90
C TRP A 22 -19.20 45.08 17.77
N THR A 23 -20.50 44.78 17.67
CA THR A 23 -21.00 43.41 17.53
C THR A 23 -20.48 42.74 16.26
N ILE A 24 -20.54 43.43 15.12
CA ILE A 24 -20.05 42.89 13.84
C ILE A 24 -18.53 42.88 13.77
N GLY A 25 -17.88 43.88 14.37
CA GLY A 25 -16.43 43.90 14.52
C GLY A 25 -15.93 42.66 15.25
N ILE A 26 -16.54 42.30 16.39
CA ILE A 26 -16.18 41.10 17.14
C ILE A 26 -16.45 39.83 16.34
N ILE A 27 -17.63 39.68 15.75
CA ILE A 27 -17.99 38.48 14.98
C ILE A 27 -17.00 38.28 13.83
N ASN A 28 -16.73 39.35 13.06
CA ASN A 28 -15.77 39.29 11.95
C ASN A 28 -14.36 38.91 12.42
N ARG A 29 -13.85 39.54 13.48
CA ARG A 29 -12.53 39.21 14.03
C ARG A 29 -12.45 37.80 14.60
N LEU A 30 -13.53 37.30 15.20
CA LEU A 30 -13.60 35.93 15.71
C LEU A 30 -13.58 34.92 14.57
N VAL A 31 -14.36 35.14 13.51
CA VAL A 31 -14.34 34.28 12.30
C VAL A 31 -12.95 34.29 11.66
N GLN A 32 -12.32 35.45 11.50
CA GLN A 32 -10.95 35.56 10.99
C GLN A 32 -9.96 34.81 11.88
N LEU A 33 -10.05 34.94 13.20
CA LEU A 33 -9.21 34.23 14.15
C LEU A 33 -9.36 32.71 14.02
N LEU A 34 -10.59 32.20 13.86
CA LEU A 34 -10.86 30.78 13.66
C LEU A 34 -10.27 30.26 12.34
N ILE A 35 -10.39 31.02 11.26
CA ILE A 35 -9.79 30.65 9.96
C ILE A 35 -8.26 30.62 10.10
N ILE A 36 -7.66 31.66 10.69
CA ILE A 36 -6.21 31.73 10.88
C ILE A 36 -5.71 30.59 11.78
N SER A 37 -6.40 30.29 12.88
CA SER A 37 -6.01 29.20 13.79
C SER A 37 -6.13 27.83 13.13
N TYR A 38 -7.13 27.62 12.27
CA TYR A 38 -7.24 26.41 11.44
C TYR A 38 -6.05 26.28 10.48
N PHE A 39 -5.70 27.32 9.73
CA PHE A 39 -4.56 27.26 8.81
C PHE A 39 -3.25 27.03 9.56
N VAL A 40 -3.00 27.77 10.63
CA VAL A 40 -1.75 27.61 11.41
C VAL A 40 -1.69 26.24 12.08
N GLY A 41 -2.76 25.83 12.78
CA GLY A 41 -2.78 24.59 13.56
C GLY A 41 -2.89 23.33 12.70
N TRP A 42 -3.84 23.29 11.78
CA TRP A 42 -4.11 22.10 10.97
C TRP A 42 -3.19 22.05 9.73
N VAL A 43 -3.28 23.06 8.86
CA VAL A 43 -2.60 23.03 7.56
C VAL A 43 -1.08 23.13 7.71
N PHE A 44 -0.61 24.08 8.52
CA PHE A 44 0.82 24.29 8.70
C PHE A 44 1.43 23.32 9.73
N LEU A 45 0.87 23.17 10.94
CA LEU A 45 1.52 22.35 11.97
C LEU A 45 1.20 20.86 11.89
N TYR A 46 -0.05 20.46 11.65
CA TYR A 46 -0.44 19.04 11.62
C TYR A 46 -0.10 18.37 10.28
N GLU A 47 -0.57 18.93 9.16
CA GLU A 47 -0.32 18.39 7.81
C GLU A 47 1.09 18.70 7.29
N LYS A 48 1.76 19.70 7.89
CA LYS A 48 3.09 20.20 7.46
C LYS A 48 3.12 20.64 6.01
N ALA A 49 2.11 21.39 5.57
CA ALA A 49 2.00 21.86 4.20
C ALA A 49 3.12 22.84 3.77
N TYR A 50 3.96 23.30 4.71
CA TYR A 50 5.19 24.05 4.42
C TYR A 50 6.33 23.17 3.90
N GLN A 51 6.20 21.85 3.99
CA GLN A 51 7.19 20.90 3.50
C GLN A 51 6.86 20.44 2.09
N GLU A 52 7.90 20.27 1.30
CA GLU A 52 7.84 19.42 0.13
C GLU A 52 7.93 17.95 0.56
N ARG A 53 7.19 17.06 -0.10
CA ARG A 53 7.13 15.63 0.22
C ARG A 53 7.78 14.79 -0.88
N ASP A 54 8.49 13.75 -0.48
CA ASP A 54 9.02 12.72 -1.37
C ASP A 54 8.56 11.34 -0.92
N THR A 55 7.65 10.76 -1.71
CA THR A 55 7.14 9.39 -1.50
C THR A 55 7.83 8.38 -2.43
N ALA A 56 8.67 8.83 -3.37
CA ALA A 56 9.36 7.98 -4.34
C ALA A 56 10.66 7.44 -3.74
N ILE A 57 10.53 6.69 -2.64
CA ILE A 57 11.66 6.08 -1.94
C ILE A 57 12.36 5.04 -2.81
N GLU A 58 13.67 5.19 -2.97
CA GLU A 58 14.54 4.15 -3.49
C GLU A 58 14.93 3.24 -2.33
N SER A 59 14.66 1.93 -2.42
CA SER A 59 14.93 0.98 -1.34
C SER A 59 15.70 -0.23 -1.86
N SER A 60 16.70 -0.65 -1.09
CA SER A 60 17.44 -1.89 -1.29
C SER A 60 17.33 -2.74 -0.03
N VAL A 61 16.91 -3.99 -0.20
CA VAL A 61 16.75 -4.97 0.89
C VAL A 61 17.61 -6.19 0.61
N MET A 62 18.38 -6.58 1.62
CA MET A 62 19.13 -7.83 1.65
C MET A 62 18.74 -8.62 2.89
N THR A 63 18.45 -9.89 2.72
CA THR A 63 18.07 -10.79 3.81
C THR A 63 19.06 -11.94 3.97
N LYS A 64 19.23 -12.42 5.20
CA LYS A 64 20.02 -13.60 5.51
C LYS A 64 19.41 -14.34 6.68
N VAL A 65 19.03 -15.59 6.46
CA VAL A 65 18.52 -16.45 7.53
C VAL A 65 19.68 -17.23 8.15
N LYS A 66 19.60 -17.52 9.45
CA LYS A 66 20.50 -18.43 10.16
C LYS A 66 19.71 -19.32 11.11
N GLY A 67 20.06 -20.60 11.09
CA GLY A 67 19.47 -21.63 11.93
C GLY A 67 19.89 -23.02 11.45
N PHE A 68 19.70 -24.00 12.31
CA PHE A 68 19.83 -25.42 11.99
C PHE A 68 18.60 -26.11 12.57
N GLY A 69 18.02 -27.04 11.82
CA GLY A 69 16.95 -27.88 12.31
C GLY A 69 17.14 -29.31 11.85
N GLU A 70 16.29 -30.20 12.35
CA GLU A 70 16.34 -31.61 12.00
C GLU A 70 15.05 -32.00 11.27
N HIS A 71 15.17 -32.66 10.13
CA HIS A 71 14.02 -33.18 9.38
C HIS A 71 14.40 -34.52 8.76
N HIS A 72 13.57 -35.54 8.96
CA HIS A 72 13.83 -36.92 8.49
C HIS A 72 15.20 -37.45 8.95
N ASN A 73 15.57 -37.24 10.21
CA ASN A 73 16.86 -37.61 10.80
C ASN A 73 18.08 -37.04 10.04
N LYS A 74 17.90 -35.91 9.35
CA LYS A 74 18.96 -35.17 8.66
C LYS A 74 18.99 -33.74 9.19
N THR A 75 20.20 -33.24 9.43
CA THR A 75 20.41 -31.83 9.73
C THR A 75 20.16 -31.00 8.48
N MET A 76 19.32 -29.99 8.61
CA MET A 76 18.97 -29.04 7.55
C MET A 76 19.61 -27.71 7.86
N ASP A 77 20.29 -27.14 6.87
CA ASP A 77 20.89 -25.81 6.98
C ASP A 77 20.22 -24.79 6.03
N VAL A 78 20.75 -23.56 6.03
CA VAL A 78 20.21 -22.43 5.26
C VAL A 78 20.12 -22.74 3.76
N ALA A 79 21.03 -23.55 3.21
CA ALA A 79 20.99 -23.91 1.79
C ALA A 79 19.88 -24.91 1.47
N ASP A 80 19.40 -25.66 2.46
CA ASP A 80 18.34 -26.65 2.29
C ASP A 80 16.94 -26.04 2.45
N PHE A 81 16.73 -25.20 3.47
CA PHE A 81 15.39 -24.73 3.84
C PHE A 81 15.06 -23.31 3.35
N VAL A 82 16.02 -22.51 2.86
CA VAL A 82 15.74 -21.16 2.34
C VAL A 82 15.64 -21.16 0.83
N THR A 83 14.53 -20.62 0.30
CA THR A 83 14.37 -20.44 -1.14
C THR A 83 13.61 -19.17 -1.51
N PRO A 84 14.04 -18.39 -2.52
CA PRO A 84 15.30 -18.54 -3.23
C PRO A 84 16.51 -18.12 -2.36
N SER A 85 17.71 -18.62 -2.69
CA SER A 85 18.91 -18.43 -1.87
C SER A 85 19.61 -17.07 -2.04
N GLN A 86 19.17 -16.23 -3.01
CA GLN A 86 19.85 -14.96 -3.33
C GLN A 86 19.71 -13.88 -2.23
N GLY A 87 18.80 -14.04 -1.26
CA GLY A 87 18.66 -13.11 -0.14
C GLY A 87 18.07 -11.74 -0.53
N ALA A 88 16.96 -11.77 -1.26
CA ALA A 88 16.21 -10.58 -1.69
C ALA A 88 15.16 -10.14 -0.64
N SER A 89 14.25 -9.24 -1.02
CA SER A 89 13.10 -8.83 -0.20
C SER A 89 12.09 -9.95 0.04
N VAL A 90 12.08 -10.99 -0.80
CA VAL A 90 11.18 -12.14 -0.69
C VAL A 90 12.00 -13.42 -0.54
N PHE A 91 11.69 -14.19 0.49
CA PHE A 91 12.30 -15.49 0.74
C PHE A 91 11.33 -16.40 1.50
N CYS A 92 11.49 -17.72 1.34
CA CYS A 92 10.70 -18.72 2.03
C CYS A 92 11.59 -19.49 3.00
N ILE A 93 11.07 -19.83 4.17
CA ILE A 93 11.66 -20.81 5.07
C ILE A 93 10.77 -22.04 5.03
N ILE A 94 11.30 -23.14 4.52
CA ILE A 94 10.62 -24.42 4.42
C ILE A 94 10.50 -25.02 5.83
N THR A 95 9.28 -25.33 6.23
CA THR A 95 8.98 -25.91 7.55
C THR A 95 8.67 -27.39 7.46
N LYS A 96 8.17 -27.88 6.33
CA LYS A 96 7.82 -29.28 6.13
C LYS A 96 8.07 -29.71 4.69
N LEU A 97 8.65 -30.91 4.53
CA LEU A 97 8.99 -31.49 3.24
C LEU A 97 8.37 -32.87 3.09
N ILE A 98 7.61 -33.05 2.01
CA ILE A 98 7.20 -34.37 1.53
C ILE A 98 8.16 -34.75 0.40
N ILE A 99 8.87 -35.86 0.57
CA ILE A 99 9.95 -36.27 -0.32
C ILE A 99 9.53 -37.55 -1.05
N THR A 100 9.56 -37.52 -2.38
CA THR A 100 9.42 -38.70 -3.23
C THR A 100 10.75 -38.94 -3.95
N GLU A 101 11.53 -39.87 -3.42
CA GLU A 101 12.87 -40.19 -3.93
C GLU A 101 12.83 -41.08 -5.18
N ASN A 102 13.92 -41.06 -5.95
CA ASN A 102 14.20 -42.00 -7.03
C ASN A 102 13.10 -42.10 -8.09
N GLN A 103 12.43 -41.00 -8.41
CA GLN A 103 11.46 -40.96 -9.49
C GLN A 103 12.17 -41.14 -10.83
N VAL A 104 11.65 -42.05 -11.66
CA VAL A 104 12.09 -42.29 -13.05
C VAL A 104 10.92 -42.12 -14.00
N GLN A 105 11.18 -41.82 -15.28
CA GLN A 105 10.12 -41.78 -16.30
C GLN A 105 9.60 -43.19 -16.59
N GLY A 106 8.30 -43.40 -16.42
CA GLY A 106 7.71 -44.72 -16.60
C GLY A 106 6.19 -44.74 -16.50
N LEU A 107 5.67 -45.94 -16.23
CA LEU A 107 4.25 -46.22 -16.01
C LEU A 107 4.04 -46.72 -14.58
N CYS A 108 3.13 -46.10 -13.84
CA CYS A 108 2.83 -46.50 -12.46
C CYS A 108 1.37 -46.21 -12.10
N PRO A 109 0.82 -46.88 -11.08
CA PRO A 109 -0.44 -46.47 -10.45
C PRO A 109 -0.33 -45.06 -9.86
N GLU A 110 -1.43 -44.32 -9.94
CA GLU A 110 -1.62 -43.06 -9.22
C GLU A 110 -1.82 -43.32 -7.72
N SER A 111 -1.36 -42.40 -6.87
CA SER A 111 -1.36 -42.55 -5.40
C SER A 111 -2.59 -41.94 -4.74
N GLU A 112 -3.17 -40.89 -5.33
CA GLU A 112 -4.27 -40.15 -4.70
C GLU A 112 -5.59 -40.93 -4.73
N GLY A 113 -6.33 -40.90 -3.62
CA GLY A 113 -7.61 -41.62 -3.47
C GLY A 113 -8.70 -41.22 -4.47
N LYS A 114 -8.60 -40.03 -5.09
CA LYS A 114 -9.54 -39.54 -6.11
C LYS A 114 -9.44 -40.29 -7.45
N PHE A 115 -8.38 -41.07 -7.67
CA PHE A 115 -8.14 -41.89 -8.86
C PHE A 115 -8.30 -43.38 -8.62
N LYS A 116 -8.98 -43.77 -7.53
CA LYS A 116 -9.40 -45.17 -7.32
C LYS A 116 -10.32 -45.61 -8.45
N CYS A 117 -10.11 -46.83 -8.93
CA CYS A 117 -10.87 -47.40 -10.04
C CYS A 117 -11.17 -48.87 -9.77
N GLU A 118 -12.22 -49.38 -10.39
CA GLU A 118 -12.51 -50.83 -10.43
C GLU A 118 -12.35 -51.37 -11.85
N HIS A 119 -12.74 -50.56 -12.84
CA HIS A 119 -12.65 -50.83 -14.27
C HIS A 119 -11.90 -49.72 -15.01
N ASP A 120 -11.38 -50.06 -16.19
CA ASP A 120 -10.61 -49.16 -17.05
C ASP A 120 -11.43 -47.92 -17.48
N ASP A 121 -12.75 -48.07 -17.67
CA ASP A 121 -13.65 -46.99 -18.07
C ASP A 121 -13.68 -45.82 -17.05
N ASN A 122 -13.49 -46.09 -15.76
CA ASN A 122 -13.37 -45.05 -14.74
C ASN A 122 -12.18 -44.13 -15.03
N CYS A 123 -11.07 -44.69 -15.50
CA CYS A 123 -9.85 -43.96 -15.82
C CYS A 123 -9.96 -43.19 -17.13
N THR A 124 -10.61 -43.77 -18.14
CA THR A 124 -10.86 -43.10 -19.43
C THR A 124 -11.70 -41.83 -19.26
N ASN A 125 -12.73 -41.88 -18.39
CA ASN A 125 -13.56 -40.71 -18.08
C ASN A 125 -12.80 -39.58 -17.36
N LEU A 126 -11.71 -39.90 -16.67
CA LEU A 126 -10.89 -38.93 -15.94
C LEU A 126 -9.78 -38.29 -16.79
N MET A 127 -9.51 -38.82 -17.99
CA MET A 127 -8.45 -38.32 -18.87
C MET A 127 -8.63 -36.85 -19.30
N SER A 128 -9.85 -36.33 -19.26
CA SER A 128 -10.17 -34.94 -19.63
C SER A 128 -9.92 -33.92 -18.51
N LYS A 129 -9.66 -34.38 -17.28
CA LYS A 129 -9.49 -33.49 -16.12
C LYS A 129 -8.00 -33.31 -15.76
N PRO A 130 -7.48 -32.07 -15.74
CA PRO A 130 -6.16 -31.82 -15.20
C PRO A 130 -6.18 -32.03 -13.67
N GLY A 131 -5.24 -32.81 -13.13
CA GLY A 131 -5.14 -33.02 -11.69
C GLY A 131 -4.43 -34.29 -11.21
N SER A 132 -3.98 -35.15 -12.12
CA SER A 132 -3.12 -36.32 -11.82
C SER A 132 -1.63 -35.93 -11.80
N ASN A 133 -0.79 -36.78 -11.21
CA ASN A 133 0.66 -36.60 -11.16
C ASN A 133 1.34 -36.91 -12.51
N GLY A 134 0.62 -37.51 -13.46
CA GLY A 134 1.07 -37.79 -14.82
C GLY A 134 -0.09 -37.93 -15.81
N LEU A 135 0.21 -38.35 -17.04
CA LEU A 135 -0.81 -38.55 -18.07
C LEU A 135 -1.51 -39.89 -17.85
N LEU A 136 -2.83 -39.88 -17.63
CA LEU A 136 -3.63 -41.10 -17.48
C LEU A 136 -3.57 -41.95 -18.76
N THR A 137 -3.38 -43.26 -18.62
CA THR A 137 -3.36 -44.19 -19.77
C THR A 137 -4.72 -44.83 -20.08
N GLY A 138 -5.71 -44.64 -19.19
CA GLY A 138 -7.02 -45.28 -19.28
C GLY A 138 -7.09 -46.68 -18.66
N LYS A 139 -5.98 -47.22 -18.12
CA LYS A 139 -5.97 -48.55 -17.48
C LYS A 139 -6.11 -48.46 -15.97
N CYS A 140 -6.84 -49.39 -15.37
CA CYS A 140 -6.98 -49.56 -13.93
C CYS A 140 -6.01 -50.64 -13.43
N VAL A 141 -5.04 -50.28 -12.59
CA VAL A 141 -3.97 -51.17 -12.14
C VAL A 141 -3.95 -51.30 -10.62
N ASN A 142 -3.38 -52.39 -10.11
CA ASN A 142 -3.24 -52.60 -8.66
C ASN A 142 -2.20 -51.62 -8.10
N TYR A 143 -2.54 -50.93 -7.00
CA TYR A 143 -1.64 -50.03 -6.28
C TYR A 143 -1.03 -50.74 -5.05
N ILE A 144 -1.84 -50.96 -4.01
CA ILE A 144 -1.44 -51.62 -2.76
C ILE A 144 -2.60 -52.51 -2.27
N GLY A 145 -2.31 -53.78 -1.96
CA GLY A 145 -3.30 -54.75 -1.48
C GLY A 145 -4.43 -54.97 -2.49
N SER A 146 -5.68 -54.78 -2.05
CA SER A 146 -6.88 -54.84 -2.90
C SER A 146 -7.23 -53.51 -3.58
N ALA A 147 -6.50 -52.43 -3.29
CA ALA A 147 -6.80 -51.11 -3.85
C ALA A 147 -6.23 -50.97 -5.27
N LYS A 148 -7.10 -50.58 -6.20
CA LYS A 148 -6.76 -50.30 -7.60
C LYS A 148 -6.88 -48.80 -7.89
N THR A 149 -5.94 -48.28 -8.67
CA THR A 149 -5.92 -46.88 -9.10
C THR A 149 -5.55 -46.78 -10.57
N CYS A 150 -5.89 -45.65 -11.18
CA CYS A 150 -5.60 -45.44 -12.59
C CYS A 150 -4.09 -45.37 -12.86
N GLN A 151 -3.65 -45.99 -13.95
CA GLN A 151 -2.26 -45.95 -14.40
C GLN A 151 -1.97 -44.61 -15.06
N ILE A 152 -0.83 -44.03 -14.70
CA ILE A 152 -0.27 -42.81 -15.26
C ILE A 152 1.06 -43.07 -15.96
N ARG A 153 1.36 -42.25 -16.96
CA ARG A 153 2.66 -42.12 -17.61
C ARG A 153 3.32 -40.81 -17.16
N GLY A 154 4.49 -40.91 -16.56
CA GLY A 154 5.22 -39.75 -16.04
C GLY A 154 6.31 -40.16 -15.06
N TRP A 155 6.54 -39.33 -14.05
CA TRP A 155 7.53 -39.61 -12.99
C TRP A 155 6.97 -40.59 -11.97
N CYS A 156 7.60 -41.75 -11.88
CA CYS A 156 7.17 -42.88 -11.06
C CYS A 156 8.24 -43.26 -10.02
N PRO A 157 7.86 -43.59 -8.78
CA PRO A 157 6.49 -43.67 -8.26
C PRO A 157 5.83 -42.30 -8.08
N ALA A 158 4.49 -42.26 -8.10
CA ALA A 158 3.70 -41.05 -7.84
C ALA A 158 3.87 -40.55 -6.39
N GLU A 159 3.74 -39.24 -6.17
CA GLU A 159 3.86 -38.60 -4.85
C GLU A 159 2.74 -39.02 -3.92
N ILE A 160 3.04 -39.39 -2.67
CA ILE A 160 2.03 -39.71 -1.65
C ILE A 160 1.88 -38.53 -0.70
N ASP A 161 0.76 -37.82 -0.78
CA ASP A 161 0.52 -36.59 -0.01
C ASP A 161 -0.06 -36.86 1.40
N ASP A 162 -0.67 -38.02 1.60
CA ASP A 162 -1.41 -38.37 2.83
C ASP A 162 -0.51 -38.79 4.01
N VAL A 163 0.83 -38.69 3.87
CA VAL A 163 1.76 -39.09 4.93
C VAL A 163 1.81 -38.01 6.02
N PRO A 164 1.51 -38.35 7.29
CA PRO A 164 1.62 -37.41 8.40
C PRO A 164 3.10 -37.14 8.69
N ILE A 165 3.62 -36.03 8.15
CA ILE A 165 5.00 -35.57 8.40
C ILE A 165 4.96 -34.41 9.39
N THR A 166 5.76 -34.54 10.45
CA THR A 166 5.97 -33.50 11.46
C THR A 166 6.82 -32.37 10.88
N PRO A 167 6.43 -31.09 11.02
CA PRO A 167 7.24 -29.96 10.59
C PRO A 167 8.48 -29.77 11.48
N MET A 168 9.49 -29.10 10.94
CA MET A 168 10.71 -28.68 11.63
C MET A 168 10.39 -27.56 12.63
N MET A 169 10.27 -27.91 13.91
CA MET A 169 9.86 -26.96 14.95
C MET A 169 10.97 -25.99 15.34
N GLU A 170 12.24 -26.34 15.08
CA GLU A 170 13.41 -25.50 15.33
C GLU A 170 13.36 -24.18 14.55
N VAL A 171 12.60 -24.13 13.44
CA VAL A 171 12.41 -22.93 12.63
C VAL A 171 11.92 -21.74 13.46
N GLU A 172 11.16 -21.97 14.54
CA GLU A 172 10.71 -20.91 15.45
C GLU A 172 11.89 -20.13 16.09
N ASN A 173 13.03 -20.79 16.25
CA ASN A 173 14.26 -20.23 16.82
C ASN A 173 15.22 -19.65 15.80
N PHE A 174 14.91 -19.76 14.50
CA PHE A 174 15.78 -19.22 13.47
C PHE A 174 15.78 -17.69 13.52
N THR A 175 16.84 -17.11 12.95
CA THR A 175 17.02 -15.67 12.91
C THR A 175 17.06 -15.17 11.48
N ILE A 176 16.38 -14.05 11.22
CA ILE A 176 16.35 -13.34 9.96
C ILE A 176 17.12 -12.04 10.18
N PHE A 177 18.23 -11.88 9.47
CA PHE A 177 18.94 -10.61 9.38
C PHE A 177 18.40 -9.81 8.19
N ILE A 178 17.94 -8.59 8.43
CA ILE A 178 17.43 -7.69 7.40
C ILE A 178 18.33 -6.46 7.33
N LYS A 179 18.99 -6.27 6.19
CA LYS A 179 19.71 -5.05 5.86
C LYS A 179 18.87 -4.25 4.86
N ASN A 180 18.42 -3.08 5.28
CA ASN A 180 17.68 -2.16 4.44
C ASN A 180 18.42 -0.83 4.32
N SER A 181 18.62 -0.40 3.08
CA SER A 181 19.12 0.94 2.72
C SER A 181 18.04 1.68 1.95
N ILE A 182 17.81 2.94 2.30
CA ILE A 182 16.81 3.79 1.68
C ILE A 182 17.42 5.10 1.21
N ARG A 183 16.86 5.67 0.14
CA ARG A 183 17.22 6.97 -0.38
C ARG A 183 15.96 7.73 -0.81
N PHE A 184 15.85 8.98 -0.38
CA PHE A 184 14.86 9.93 -0.88
C PHE A 184 15.57 10.82 -1.91
N PRO A 185 15.44 10.53 -3.21
CA PRO A 185 16.23 11.17 -4.26
C PRO A 185 15.97 12.68 -4.34
N ARG A 186 14.74 13.15 -4.05
CA ARG A 186 14.39 14.57 -4.10
C ARG A 186 15.21 15.42 -3.12
N PHE A 187 15.53 14.85 -1.96
CA PHE A 187 16.33 15.51 -0.92
C PHE A 187 17.77 15.03 -0.86
N ASN A 188 18.16 14.09 -1.72
CA ASN A 188 19.43 13.37 -1.72
C ASN A 188 19.80 12.81 -0.32
N PHE A 189 18.81 12.37 0.44
CA PHE A 189 18.99 11.82 1.78
C PHE A 189 19.09 10.30 1.71
N THR A 190 20.08 9.70 2.37
CA THR A 190 20.28 8.24 2.41
C THR A 190 20.43 7.78 3.85
N LYS A 191 19.72 6.73 4.22
CA LYS A 191 19.84 6.10 5.55
C LYS A 191 19.67 4.60 5.45
N GLY A 192 19.98 3.87 6.51
CA GLY A 192 19.70 2.45 6.61
C GLY A 192 19.21 2.08 7.99
N ASN A 193 18.65 0.87 8.11
CA ASN A 193 18.22 0.34 9.41
C ASN A 193 19.40 -0.07 10.31
N PHE A 194 20.62 -0.03 9.79
CA PHE A 194 21.87 -0.24 10.53
C PHE A 194 22.56 1.11 10.72
N LEU A 195 22.75 1.52 11.98
CA LEU A 195 23.47 2.75 12.30
C LEU A 195 24.97 2.56 12.02
N PRO A 196 25.70 3.59 11.52
CA PRO A 196 27.14 3.50 11.25
C PRO A 196 27.97 3.11 12.47
N ASN A 197 27.52 3.50 13.66
CA ASN A 197 28.24 3.31 14.93
C ASN A 197 27.98 1.96 15.61
N ILE A 198 27.30 1.01 14.95
CA ILE A 198 27.00 -0.29 15.55
C ILE A 198 28.27 -1.15 15.65
N LYS A 199 28.58 -1.59 16.88
CA LYS A 199 29.70 -2.51 17.15
C LYS A 199 29.34 -3.94 16.79
N SER A 200 30.34 -4.72 16.32
CA SER A 200 30.17 -6.16 16.07
C SER A 200 29.69 -6.93 17.31
N SER A 201 30.09 -6.52 18.51
CA SER A 201 29.65 -7.11 19.78
C SER A 201 28.14 -6.95 20.02
N TYR A 202 27.53 -5.87 19.55
CA TYR A 202 26.09 -5.65 19.62
C TYR A 202 25.35 -6.60 18.67
N ILE A 203 25.75 -6.64 17.39
CA ILE A 203 25.12 -7.51 16.37
C ILE A 203 25.16 -8.99 16.76
N LYS A 204 26.21 -9.45 17.45
CA LYS A 204 26.31 -10.84 17.89
C LYS A 204 25.29 -11.23 18.97
N LYS A 205 24.75 -10.26 19.72
CA LYS A 205 23.88 -10.50 20.87
C LYS A 205 22.48 -9.91 20.73
N CYS A 206 22.31 -8.89 19.89
CA CYS A 206 21.05 -8.19 19.79
C CYS A 206 19.97 -9.09 19.19
N LYS A 207 18.75 -8.90 19.68
CA LYS A 207 17.51 -9.40 19.09
C LYS A 207 16.57 -8.22 19.01
N PHE A 208 15.84 -8.12 17.90
CA PHE A 208 14.86 -7.06 17.72
C PHE A 208 13.78 -7.12 18.81
N ASP A 209 13.50 -5.96 19.39
CA ASP A 209 12.43 -5.74 20.35
C ASP A 209 11.91 -4.31 20.18
N PHE A 210 10.61 -4.10 20.36
CA PHE A 210 10.00 -2.78 20.14
C PHE A 210 10.47 -1.72 21.13
N GLU A 211 10.78 -2.10 22.37
CA GLU A 211 11.13 -1.16 23.43
C GLU A 211 12.64 -1.03 23.59
N GLN A 212 13.35 -2.15 23.72
CA GLN A 212 14.76 -2.13 24.10
C GLN A 212 15.72 -2.06 22.90
N ASN A 213 15.37 -2.69 21.78
CA ASN A 213 16.31 -2.95 20.67
C ASN A 213 15.67 -2.72 19.28
N SER A 214 15.02 -1.57 19.11
CA SER A 214 14.30 -1.23 17.88
C SER A 214 15.19 -1.09 16.63
N TYR A 215 16.49 -0.84 16.81
CA TYR A 215 17.48 -0.79 15.72
C TYR A 215 18.18 -2.12 15.43
N CYS A 216 17.92 -3.19 16.19
CA CYS A 216 18.56 -4.46 15.92
C CYS A 216 18.01 -5.06 14.61
N PRO A 217 18.86 -5.36 13.61
CA PRO A 217 18.42 -5.90 12.32
C PRO A 217 18.18 -7.43 12.35
N ILE A 218 18.21 -8.07 13.53
CA ILE A 218 18.09 -9.52 13.70
C ILE A 218 16.75 -9.85 14.35
N PHE A 219 15.90 -10.54 13.61
CA PHE A 219 14.55 -10.90 14.01
C PHE A 219 14.47 -12.41 14.23
N ARG A 220 13.91 -12.86 15.36
CA ARG A 220 13.61 -14.29 15.54
C ARG A 220 12.30 -14.62 14.83
N VAL A 221 12.27 -15.74 14.11
CA VAL A 221 11.10 -16.17 13.32
C VAL A 221 9.85 -16.30 14.19
N GLY A 222 9.95 -16.93 15.36
CA GLY A 222 8.83 -17.05 16.29
C GLY A 222 8.28 -15.70 16.76
N ASP A 223 9.15 -14.72 17.02
CA ASP A 223 8.72 -13.39 17.44
C ASP A 223 8.00 -12.65 16.30
N VAL A 224 8.50 -12.74 15.07
CA VAL A 224 7.85 -12.19 13.87
C VAL A 224 6.44 -12.74 13.69
N ILE A 225 6.29 -14.06 13.85
CA ILE A 225 4.99 -14.73 13.70
C ILE A 225 4.04 -14.32 14.84
N ARG A 226 4.54 -14.24 16.07
CA ARG A 226 3.77 -13.73 17.22
C ARG A 226 3.31 -12.28 17.00
N TYR A 227 4.18 -11.41 16.50
CA TYR A 227 3.83 -10.01 16.21
C TYR A 227 2.82 -9.88 15.06
N SER A 228 2.72 -10.87 14.17
CA SER A 228 1.66 -10.95 13.16
C SER A 228 0.34 -11.52 13.69
N HIS A 229 0.24 -11.82 15.00
CA HIS A 229 -0.90 -12.46 15.67
C HIS A 229 -1.22 -13.86 15.13
N GLN A 230 -0.18 -14.63 14.78
CA GLN A 230 -0.31 -15.97 14.20
C GLN A 230 0.30 -17.03 15.13
N ASN A 231 -0.15 -18.28 14.98
CA ASN A 231 0.41 -19.42 15.69
C ASN A 231 1.44 -20.15 14.81
N PHE A 232 2.68 -20.26 15.29
CA PHE A 232 3.75 -20.93 14.57
C PHE A 232 3.41 -22.38 14.20
N THR A 233 2.82 -23.16 15.10
CA THR A 233 2.55 -24.59 14.86
C THR A 233 1.58 -24.79 13.71
N THR A 234 0.55 -23.96 13.62
CA THR A 234 -0.42 -24.02 12.51
C THR A 234 0.22 -23.60 11.19
N LEU A 235 1.02 -22.54 11.22
CA LEU A 235 1.71 -22.00 10.05
C LEU A 235 2.81 -22.93 9.55
N ALA A 236 3.52 -23.64 10.44
CA ALA A 236 4.53 -24.61 10.07
C ALA A 236 3.94 -25.84 9.36
N ASN A 237 2.71 -26.23 9.71
CA ASN A 237 2.01 -27.36 9.11
C ASN A 237 1.36 -27.03 7.75
N LYS A 238 0.76 -25.83 7.63
CA LYS A 238 0.00 -25.44 6.43
C LYS A 238 0.77 -24.50 5.49
N GLY A 239 1.80 -23.85 5.98
CA GLY A 239 2.48 -22.74 5.32
C GLY A 239 1.64 -21.45 5.36
N GLY A 240 2.25 -20.36 4.93
CA GLY A 240 1.57 -19.08 4.75
C GLY A 240 2.53 -17.96 4.35
N VAL A 241 2.03 -16.74 4.32
CA VAL A 241 2.78 -15.57 3.85
C VAL A 241 2.74 -14.47 4.92
N ILE A 242 3.92 -14.07 5.40
CA ILE A 242 4.10 -13.05 6.42
C ILE A 242 4.78 -11.82 5.80
N GLY A 243 4.14 -10.67 5.97
CA GLY A 243 4.68 -9.38 5.56
C GLY A 243 5.46 -8.73 6.70
N ILE A 244 6.70 -8.33 6.42
CA ILE A 244 7.54 -7.50 7.29
C ILE A 244 7.57 -6.11 6.67
N LYS A 245 6.79 -5.18 7.21
CA LYS A 245 6.71 -3.80 6.71
C LYS A 245 7.72 -2.92 7.46
N ILE A 246 8.53 -2.18 6.71
CA ILE A 246 9.48 -1.18 7.22
C ILE A 246 9.04 0.18 6.70
N ALA A 247 8.52 1.03 7.58
CA ALA A 247 8.07 2.37 7.23
C ALA A 247 9.11 3.42 7.64
N TRP A 248 9.46 4.30 6.70
CA TRP A 248 10.35 5.44 6.88
C TRP A 248 9.57 6.74 6.73
N VAL A 249 8.95 7.19 7.81
CA VAL A 249 8.25 8.49 7.85
C VAL A 249 9.18 9.49 8.52
N CYS A 250 9.81 10.33 7.71
CA CYS A 250 10.93 11.16 8.16
C CYS A 250 10.66 12.64 7.95
N ASP A 251 10.89 13.41 9.01
CA ASP A 251 10.86 14.86 8.98
C ASP A 251 12.31 15.36 8.91
N LEU A 252 12.76 15.74 7.72
CA LEU A 252 14.13 16.13 7.43
C LEU A 252 14.46 17.56 7.88
N ASP A 253 13.51 18.27 8.50
CA ASP A 253 13.78 19.52 9.22
C ASP A 253 14.33 19.26 10.62
N LYS A 254 14.16 18.03 11.14
CA LYS A 254 14.69 17.58 12.43
C LYS A 254 16.05 16.91 12.25
N SER A 255 16.62 16.44 13.37
CA SER A 255 17.86 15.65 13.33
C SER A 255 17.67 14.40 12.47
N GLU A 256 18.71 14.03 11.72
CA GLU A 256 18.72 12.79 10.96
C GLU A 256 18.46 11.58 11.85
N ASP A 257 18.85 11.62 13.13
CA ASP A 257 18.65 10.55 14.10
C ASP A 257 17.18 10.25 14.39
N ASP A 258 16.28 11.23 14.22
CA ASP A 258 14.84 11.07 14.42
C ASP A 258 14.16 10.31 13.28
N CYS A 259 14.82 10.22 12.12
CA CYS A 259 14.38 9.37 11.01
C CYS A 259 14.71 7.91 11.32
N LYS A 260 13.74 7.15 11.84
CA LYS A 260 13.91 5.76 12.29
C LYS A 260 12.97 4.82 11.54
N PRO A 261 13.37 3.56 11.30
CA PRO A 261 12.46 2.58 10.70
C PRO A 261 11.39 2.17 11.72
N ALA A 262 10.13 2.20 11.29
CA ALA A 262 9.02 1.61 12.03
C ALA A 262 8.66 0.24 11.44
N TYR A 263 8.75 -0.81 12.26
CA TYR A 263 8.45 -2.17 11.84
C TYR A 263 7.01 -2.56 12.16
N SER A 264 6.34 -3.23 11.24
CA SER A 264 5.05 -3.88 11.51
C SER A 264 4.97 -5.24 10.79
N PHE A 265 4.22 -6.16 11.38
CA PHE A 265 4.14 -7.55 10.95
C PHE A 265 2.69 -7.93 10.71
N THR A 266 2.41 -8.63 9.61
CA THR A 266 1.04 -8.99 9.24
C THR A 266 1.03 -10.24 8.39
N ARG A 267 -0.06 -11.00 8.44
CA ARG A 267 -0.28 -12.13 7.52
C ARG A 267 -0.87 -11.59 6.21
N LEU A 268 -0.19 -11.85 5.09
CA LEU A 268 -0.61 -11.38 3.77
C LEU A 268 -1.62 -12.31 3.10
N ASP A 269 -1.57 -13.61 3.40
CA ASP A 269 -2.48 -14.62 2.86
C ASP A 269 -3.70 -14.88 3.77
N ALA A 270 -4.28 -13.82 4.35
CA ALA A 270 -5.39 -13.95 5.31
C ALA A 270 -6.62 -14.67 4.73
N MET A 271 -6.81 -14.67 3.41
CA MET A 271 -7.88 -15.44 2.76
C MET A 271 -7.68 -16.96 2.87
N SER A 272 -6.44 -17.44 3.04
CA SER A 272 -6.14 -18.85 3.25
C SER A 272 -6.71 -19.37 4.57
N GLU A 273 -6.88 -18.52 5.59
CA GLU A 273 -7.51 -18.90 6.85
C GLU A 273 -9.01 -19.18 6.71
N LYS A 274 -9.65 -18.50 5.73
CA LYS A 274 -11.09 -18.57 5.49
C LYS A 274 -11.47 -19.58 4.42
N SER A 275 -10.49 -20.13 3.70
CA SER A 275 -10.71 -21.06 2.58
C SER A 275 -10.38 -22.50 2.97
N SER A 276 -11.30 -23.41 2.71
CA SER A 276 -11.05 -24.86 2.81
C SER A 276 -10.29 -25.41 1.60
N VAL A 277 -10.24 -24.67 0.48
CA VAL A 277 -9.68 -25.13 -0.80
C VAL A 277 -8.16 -24.94 -0.86
N SER A 278 -7.64 -23.84 -0.31
CA SER A 278 -6.20 -23.54 -0.29
C SER A 278 -5.82 -22.93 1.07
N PRO A 279 -5.57 -23.77 2.10
CA PRO A 279 -5.47 -23.32 3.48
C PRO A 279 -4.09 -22.76 3.87
N GLY A 280 -3.14 -22.66 2.94
CA GLY A 280 -1.78 -22.19 3.23
C GLY A 280 -0.90 -22.07 2.00
N TYR A 281 0.41 -22.26 2.17
CA TYR A 281 1.42 -22.04 1.13
C TYR A 281 2.35 -23.23 0.97
N ASN A 282 2.34 -23.82 -0.23
CA ASN A 282 3.24 -24.90 -0.60
C ASN A 282 3.62 -24.79 -2.08
N PHE A 283 4.74 -25.41 -2.44
CA PHE A 283 5.20 -25.52 -3.82
C PHE A 283 6.01 -26.81 -4.01
N ARG A 284 6.15 -27.25 -5.26
CA ARG A 284 6.93 -28.43 -5.63
C ARG A 284 8.17 -28.03 -6.40
N PHE A 285 9.27 -28.70 -6.13
CA PHE A 285 10.50 -28.60 -6.92
C PHE A 285 11.19 -29.96 -6.96
N ALA A 286 12.11 -30.16 -7.90
CA ALA A 286 12.82 -31.42 -8.05
C ALA A 286 14.32 -31.24 -8.09
N LYS A 287 15.03 -32.18 -7.49
CA LYS A 287 16.49 -32.34 -7.64
C LYS A 287 16.72 -33.43 -8.68
N TYR A 288 17.38 -33.09 -9.78
CA TYR A 288 17.64 -34.00 -10.91
C TYR A 288 19.02 -34.64 -10.79
N PHE A 289 19.08 -35.93 -11.12
CA PHE A 289 20.27 -36.77 -11.03
C PHE A 289 20.32 -37.71 -12.24
N LYS A 290 21.48 -38.35 -12.44
CA LYS A 290 21.70 -39.31 -13.53
C LYS A 290 22.38 -40.55 -12.98
N MET A 291 21.86 -41.73 -13.32
CA MET A 291 22.46 -43.03 -12.97
C MET A 291 23.68 -43.32 -13.85
N GLU A 292 24.53 -44.26 -13.44
CA GLU A 292 25.70 -44.70 -14.22
C GLU A 292 25.32 -45.25 -15.61
N ASN A 293 24.15 -45.89 -15.72
CA ASN A 293 23.60 -46.39 -16.98
C ASN A 293 23.05 -45.28 -17.92
N GLY A 294 23.14 -44.00 -17.51
CA GLY A 294 22.65 -42.86 -18.27
C GLY A 294 21.17 -42.50 -18.06
N THR A 295 20.42 -43.27 -17.26
CA THR A 295 19.00 -43.00 -16.95
C THR A 295 18.88 -41.80 -16.02
N GLU A 296 18.02 -40.85 -16.38
CA GLU A 296 17.70 -39.70 -15.54
C GLU A 296 16.68 -40.08 -14.47
N TYR A 297 16.94 -39.63 -13.24
CA TYR A 297 16.03 -39.77 -12.12
C TYR A 297 15.97 -38.47 -11.33
N ARG A 298 14.92 -38.29 -10.53
CA ARG A 298 14.78 -37.11 -9.69
C ARG A 298 14.26 -37.45 -8.31
N THR A 299 14.56 -36.58 -7.38
CA THR A 299 13.86 -36.52 -6.09
C THR A 299 12.90 -35.34 -6.15
N LEU A 300 11.60 -35.63 -6.06
CA LEU A 300 10.56 -34.60 -5.98
C LEU A 300 10.36 -34.19 -4.52
N LEU A 301 10.29 -32.89 -4.30
CA LEU A 301 10.06 -32.29 -3.00
C LEU A 301 8.82 -31.40 -3.07
N LYS A 302 7.82 -31.70 -2.26
CA LYS A 302 6.74 -30.76 -1.94
C LYS A 302 7.09 -30.06 -0.64
N ALA A 303 7.37 -28.76 -0.74
CA ALA A 303 7.71 -27.91 0.38
C ALA A 303 6.49 -27.13 0.84
N VAL A 304 6.16 -27.27 2.12
CA VAL A 304 5.32 -26.33 2.85
C VAL A 304 6.25 -25.32 3.51
N ALA A 305 5.97 -24.04 3.32
CA ALA A 305 6.88 -22.99 3.73
C ALA A 305 6.16 -21.76 4.27
N ILE A 306 6.90 -20.98 5.05
CA ILE A 306 6.51 -19.64 5.44
C ILE A 306 7.27 -18.67 4.54
N ARG A 307 6.54 -17.95 3.69
CA ARG A 307 7.11 -16.91 2.83
C ARG A 307 7.13 -15.59 3.58
N PHE A 308 8.26 -14.90 3.55
CA PHE A 308 8.46 -13.60 4.14
C PHE A 308 8.64 -12.56 3.04
N ASP A 309 7.81 -11.52 3.07
CA ASP A 309 7.85 -10.41 2.13
C ASP A 309 8.22 -9.13 2.90
N VAL A 310 9.46 -8.67 2.71
CA VAL A 310 9.95 -7.41 3.27
C VAL A 310 9.51 -6.26 2.38
N MET A 311 8.53 -5.50 2.86
CA MET A 311 7.98 -4.34 2.16
C MET A 311 8.50 -3.06 2.79
N VAL A 312 9.03 -2.15 1.97
CA VAL A 312 9.58 -0.88 2.45
C VAL A 312 8.79 0.27 1.87
N ASN A 313 8.24 1.11 2.75
CA ASN A 313 7.50 2.31 2.38
C ASN A 313 8.18 3.51 3.02
N GLY A 314 8.04 4.69 2.42
CA GLY A 314 8.57 5.89 3.01
C GLY A 314 7.89 7.16 2.52
N ASP A 315 7.92 8.15 3.37
CA ASP A 315 7.48 9.51 3.13
C ASP A 315 8.44 10.44 3.88
N ALA A 316 9.17 11.25 3.13
CA ALA A 316 10.05 12.27 3.69
C ALA A 316 9.48 13.66 3.44
N GLY A 317 9.48 14.50 4.46
CA GLY A 317 9.17 15.92 4.35
C GLY A 317 10.38 16.78 4.65
N LYS A 318 10.57 17.84 3.86
CA LYS A 318 11.59 18.88 4.12
C LYS A 318 11.03 20.25 3.79
N PHE A 319 11.34 21.26 4.60
CA PHE A 319 10.91 22.64 4.38
C PHE A 319 11.26 23.11 2.97
N ASN A 320 10.27 23.70 2.29
CA ASN A 320 10.46 24.35 1.01
C ASN A 320 9.63 25.65 0.94
N MET A 321 10.24 26.71 0.42
CA MET A 321 9.61 28.02 0.30
C MET A 321 8.39 28.02 -0.64
N ILE A 322 8.43 27.23 -1.73
CA ILE A 322 7.36 27.21 -2.74
C ILE A 322 6.01 26.75 -2.15
N PRO A 323 5.88 25.55 -1.55
CA PRO A 323 4.62 25.12 -0.95
C PRO A 323 4.22 26.00 0.25
N THR A 324 5.19 26.55 0.98
CA THR A 324 4.91 27.52 2.05
C THR A 324 4.19 28.77 1.52
N LEU A 325 4.69 29.38 0.44
CA LEU A 325 4.09 30.56 -0.15
C LEU A 325 2.72 30.27 -0.76
N ILE A 326 2.56 29.14 -1.46
CA ILE A 326 1.27 28.73 -2.03
C ILE A 326 0.23 28.58 -0.93
N ASN A 327 0.56 27.88 0.16
CA ASN A 327 -0.37 27.69 1.27
C ASN A 327 -0.62 28.98 2.06
N MET A 328 0.34 29.90 2.11
CA MET A 328 0.15 31.24 2.71
C MET A 328 -0.81 32.09 1.87
N VAL A 329 -0.70 32.06 0.54
CA VAL A 329 -1.64 32.72 -0.37
C VAL A 329 -3.04 32.12 -0.20
N ALA A 330 -3.15 30.79 -0.16
CA ALA A 330 -4.42 30.10 0.07
C ALA A 330 -5.04 30.46 1.43
N ALA A 331 -4.23 30.63 2.48
CA ALA A 331 -4.70 31.09 3.78
C ALA A 331 -5.27 32.50 3.70
N PHE A 332 -4.55 33.45 3.07
CA PHE A 332 -5.01 34.84 2.95
C PHE A 332 -6.27 35.00 2.11
N THR A 333 -6.38 34.26 1.00
CA THR A 333 -7.61 34.29 0.19
C THR A 333 -8.79 33.67 0.95
N SER A 334 -8.55 32.61 1.72
CA SER A 334 -9.60 31.95 2.53
C SER A 334 -10.15 32.82 3.66
N VAL A 335 -9.35 33.75 4.21
CA VAL A 335 -9.86 34.73 5.20
C VAL A 335 -11.00 35.58 4.62
N GLY A 336 -11.01 35.79 3.30
CA GLY A 336 -12.09 36.51 2.59
C GLY A 336 -13.46 35.84 2.68
N VAL A 337 -13.54 34.52 2.88
CA VAL A 337 -14.81 33.80 3.05
C VAL A 337 -15.57 34.29 4.29
N GLY A 338 -14.85 34.71 5.33
CA GLY A 338 -15.44 35.32 6.53
C GLY A 338 -16.23 36.59 6.23
N ALA A 339 -15.85 37.36 5.21
CA ALA A 339 -16.56 38.57 4.80
C ALA A 339 -17.95 38.27 4.25
N VAL A 340 -18.12 37.18 3.48
CA VAL A 340 -19.41 36.73 2.95
C VAL A 340 -20.36 36.35 4.10
N LEU A 341 -19.86 35.58 5.07
CA LEU A 341 -20.64 35.22 6.26
C LEU A 341 -21.04 36.47 7.06
N CYS A 342 -20.10 37.39 7.27
CA CYS A 342 -20.37 38.64 7.98
C CYS A 342 -21.37 39.53 7.23
N ASP A 343 -21.34 39.54 5.89
CA ASP A 343 -22.30 40.27 5.07
C ASP A 343 -23.72 39.71 5.22
N ILE A 344 -23.88 38.38 5.23
CA ILE A 344 -25.18 37.74 5.46
C ILE A 344 -25.73 38.12 6.85
N ILE A 345 -24.87 38.09 7.87
CA ILE A 345 -25.22 38.48 9.24
C ILE A 345 -25.60 39.96 9.31
N LEU A 346 -24.77 40.83 8.69
CA LEU A 346 -24.94 42.28 8.69
C LEU A 346 -26.26 42.71 8.04
N LEU A 347 -26.58 42.13 6.88
CA LEU A 347 -27.69 42.55 6.04
C LEU A 347 -29.03 41.91 6.43
N ASN A 348 -29.04 40.81 7.20
CA ASN A 348 -30.29 40.10 7.50
C ASN A 348 -30.64 40.00 8.99
N PHE A 349 -29.65 40.03 9.90
CA PHE A 349 -29.89 39.67 11.31
C PHE A 349 -29.74 40.82 12.31
N LEU A 350 -29.30 42.01 11.87
CA LEU A 350 -29.23 43.20 12.72
C LEU A 350 -30.47 44.07 12.61
N LYS A 351 -30.89 44.64 13.74
CA LYS A 351 -32.03 45.59 13.83
C LYS A 351 -31.89 46.84 12.95
N GLY A 352 -30.69 47.12 12.40
CA GLY A 352 -30.40 48.21 11.46
C GLY A 352 -30.13 47.76 10.01
N ALA A 353 -30.51 46.53 9.65
CA ALA A 353 -30.24 45.91 8.35
C ALA A 353 -30.60 46.81 7.14
N ASP A 354 -31.77 47.46 7.16
CA ASP A 354 -32.24 48.30 6.05
C ASP A 354 -31.35 49.52 5.81
N GLN A 355 -30.79 50.10 6.88
CA GLN A 355 -29.82 51.19 6.78
C GLN A 355 -28.49 50.72 6.17
N TYR A 356 -28.07 49.49 6.47
CA TYR A 356 -26.87 48.91 5.86
C TYR A 356 -27.09 48.54 4.40
N LYS A 357 -28.27 48.01 4.03
CA LYS A 357 -28.65 47.75 2.63
C LYS A 357 -28.63 49.03 1.80
N ALA A 358 -29.28 50.09 2.28
CA ALA A 358 -29.34 51.38 1.59
C ALA A 358 -27.95 52.05 1.41
N ARG A 359 -26.97 51.74 2.27
CA ARG A 359 -25.59 52.24 2.12
C ARG A 359 -24.69 51.36 1.28
N LYS A 360 -25.02 50.08 1.14
CA LYS A 360 -24.22 49.09 0.39
C LYS A 360 -24.67 48.97 -1.07
N PHE A 361 -25.97 49.05 -1.33
CA PHE A 361 -26.55 48.89 -2.65
C PHE A 361 -27.05 50.24 -3.16
N GLU A 362 -26.67 50.58 -4.40
CA GLU A 362 -27.23 51.69 -5.16
C GLU A 362 -28.12 51.08 -6.24
N GLU A 363 -29.44 51.24 -6.11
CA GLU A 363 -30.40 50.77 -7.10
C GLU A 363 -30.38 51.74 -8.29
N VAL A 364 -30.05 51.22 -9.47
CA VAL A 364 -30.02 52.01 -10.71
C VAL A 364 -31.11 51.49 -11.64
N SER A 365 -31.91 52.41 -12.16
CA SER A 365 -32.91 52.11 -13.19
C SER A 365 -32.33 52.24 -14.60
N ASP A 366 -32.81 51.45 -15.57
CA ASP A 366 -32.31 51.48 -16.96
C ASP A 366 -32.37 52.88 -17.59
N ALA A 367 -33.38 53.69 -17.22
CA ALA A 367 -33.53 55.07 -17.67
C ALA A 367 -32.45 56.05 -17.13
N GLN A 368 -31.74 55.69 -16.06
CA GLN A 368 -30.62 56.47 -15.50
C GLN A 368 -29.27 56.06 -16.13
N LEU A 369 -29.14 54.80 -16.57
CA LEU A 369 -27.97 54.31 -17.31
C LEU A 369 -27.88 54.97 -18.70
N GLU A 370 -29.01 55.15 -19.39
CA GLU A 370 -29.07 55.83 -20.70
C GLU A 370 -28.70 57.32 -20.65
N LYS A 371 -28.75 57.96 -19.47
CA LYS A 371 -28.43 59.39 -19.27
C LYS A 371 -27.02 59.66 -18.76
N SER A 372 -26.22 58.63 -18.49
CA SER A 372 -24.87 58.78 -17.92
C SER A 372 -23.82 59.07 -19.02
N PRO A 373 -22.91 60.06 -18.84
CA PRO A 373 -21.99 60.50 -19.89
C PRO A 373 -20.90 59.48 -20.25
N SER A 374 -20.76 58.38 -19.51
CA SER A 374 -19.88 57.25 -19.83
C SER A 374 -20.39 56.39 -21.01
N TYR A 375 -21.63 56.59 -21.47
CA TYR A 375 -22.20 55.87 -22.62
C TYR A 375 -21.98 56.57 -23.96
N SER A 376 -21.19 57.65 -24.01
CA SER A 376 -20.85 58.32 -25.28
C SER A 376 -19.64 57.71 -26.01
N SER A 377 -19.10 56.57 -25.55
CA SER A 377 -18.12 55.78 -26.31
C SER A 377 -18.86 54.75 -27.16
N SER A 378 -18.88 54.99 -28.46
CA SER A 378 -19.50 54.14 -29.48
C SER A 378 -18.76 52.81 -29.68
N MET A 379 -18.76 51.93 -28.67
CA MET A 379 -18.16 50.59 -28.81
C MET A 379 -18.83 49.47 -28.02
N TYR A 380 -20.08 49.64 -27.56
CA TYR A 380 -20.90 48.54 -27.05
C TYR A 380 -22.30 48.57 -27.67
N ARG A 381 -22.35 48.45 -29.01
CA ARG A 381 -23.57 48.08 -29.72
C ARG A 381 -23.52 46.57 -30.00
N THR A 382 -23.70 45.77 -28.96
CA THR A 382 -23.96 44.34 -29.13
C THR A 382 -25.43 44.10 -28.87
N ARG A 383 -26.18 44.09 -29.98
CA ARG A 383 -27.26 43.15 -30.31
C ARG A 383 -27.81 42.37 -29.09
N ASP A 384 -28.99 42.73 -28.62
CA ASP A 384 -30.13 41.82 -28.64
C ASP A 384 -31.43 42.50 -28.20
N HIS A 385 -32.30 42.66 -29.19
CA HIS A 385 -33.72 42.88 -28.99
C HIS A 385 -34.35 41.47 -28.88
N SER A 386 -34.64 41.00 -27.67
CA SER A 386 -35.75 40.05 -27.46
C SER A 386 -36.17 39.98 -25.99
N GLN A 387 -37.38 40.46 -25.75
CA GLN A 387 -38.18 40.05 -24.59
C GLN A 387 -38.54 38.56 -24.77
N LEU A 388 -38.44 37.74 -23.72
CA LEU A 388 -39.47 36.79 -23.24
C LEU A 388 -38.92 35.87 -22.13
N SER A 389 -39.44 36.06 -20.91
CA SER A 389 -40.07 35.04 -20.04
C SER A 389 -39.58 33.56 -20.07
N VAL A 390 -39.09 33.12 -18.90
CA VAL A 390 -39.36 31.82 -18.21
C VAL A 390 -38.84 30.51 -18.83
N ARG A 391 -37.81 29.92 -18.21
CA ARG A 391 -37.83 28.58 -17.54
C ARG A 391 -36.51 28.28 -16.83
N PRO A 392 -36.52 27.48 -15.74
CA PRO A 392 -35.33 27.10 -14.99
C PRO A 392 -34.64 25.90 -15.66
N GLU A 393 -33.35 26.01 -15.94
CA GLU A 393 -32.49 24.85 -16.14
C GLU A 393 -31.60 24.67 -14.92
N ASP A 394 -31.90 23.63 -14.15
CA ASP A 394 -31.03 23.08 -13.12
C ASP A 394 -29.69 22.70 -13.75
N LYS A 395 -28.64 23.47 -13.47
CA LYS A 395 -27.26 23.05 -13.73
C LYS A 395 -26.66 22.54 -12.44
N PHE A 396 -26.73 21.22 -12.26
CA PHE A 396 -25.93 20.50 -11.30
C PHE A 396 -24.44 20.65 -11.64
N SER A 397 -23.67 21.21 -10.71
CA SER A 397 -22.22 21.16 -10.71
C SER A 397 -21.80 19.82 -10.11
N ASN A 398 -21.36 18.89 -10.95
CA ASN A 398 -20.65 17.68 -10.50
C ASN A 398 -19.15 17.99 -10.54
N ASP A 399 -18.65 18.59 -9.47
CA ASP A 399 -17.22 18.56 -9.15
C ASP A 399 -17.04 18.01 -7.73
N SER A 400 -17.15 16.69 -7.64
CA SER A 400 -16.70 15.92 -6.48
C SER A 400 -15.63 14.98 -7.01
N GLY A 401 -14.37 15.31 -6.73
CA GLY A 401 -13.20 14.52 -7.07
C GLY A 401 -13.21 13.15 -6.40
N ALA A 402 -14.00 12.23 -6.93
CA ALA A 402 -14.02 10.82 -6.55
C ALA A 402 -13.49 9.97 -7.72
N PHE A 403 -12.39 9.27 -7.46
CA PHE A 403 -11.79 8.26 -8.34
C PHE A 403 -12.84 7.20 -8.71
N SER A 404 -13.11 7.03 -10.02
CA SER A 404 -13.81 5.85 -10.53
C SER A 404 -12.80 4.83 -11.06
N ILE A 405 -12.80 3.66 -10.45
CA ILE A 405 -12.14 2.45 -10.96
C ILE A 405 -12.89 2.00 -12.22
N GLY A 406 -12.19 2.01 -13.36
CA GLY A 406 -12.69 1.45 -14.60
C GLY A 406 -12.80 -0.07 -14.52
N GLN A 407 -13.99 -0.59 -14.79
CA GLN A 407 -14.21 -1.99 -15.14
C GLN A 407 -13.60 -2.25 -16.52
N TYR A 408 -12.63 -3.17 -16.59
CA TYR A 408 -12.30 -3.85 -17.83
C TYR A 408 -13.29 -4.99 -18.03
N GLY A 409 -13.98 -4.97 -19.17
CA GLY A 409 -14.63 -6.13 -19.76
C GLY A 409 -13.65 -6.92 -20.62
#